data_AF-A0A8T6PER3-F1
#
_entry.id   AF-A0A8T6PER3-F1
#
_cell.length_a   1.000
_cell.length_b   1.000
_cell.length_c   1.000
_cell.angle_alpha   90.00
_cell.angle_beta   90.00
_cell.angle_gamma   90.00
#
_symmetry.space_group_name_H-M   'P 1'
#
loop_
_entity.id
_entity.type
_entity.pdbx_description
1 polymer ?
#
loop_
_entity_poly.entity_id
_entity_poly.type
_entity_poly.pdbx_seq_one_letter_code
_entity_poly.pdbx_strand_id
1 'polypeptide(L)'
;MPLLLNDIAVYVASFKQGKAVYQLDDLQDLPDETLAEIRPAVNPEYAIVMLGGHVQAQYQSGSVYQDLFPVESFNYYLFHQFDGTQTLGAISRRAARKLRCDPEQAFAQVRELFLALVKKSICLPQEPRKPENKDNDSTNETG
;
A
#
# COMPACT_ATOMS: atom_id res chain seq x y z
N MET A 1 -15.80 -24.46 -2.15
CA MET A 1 -14.84 -24.56 -1.04
C MET A 1 -14.30 -23.17 -0.77
N PRO A 2 -14.42 -22.61 0.45
CA PRO A 2 -13.77 -21.34 0.75
C PRO A 2 -12.26 -21.61 0.89
N LEU A 3 -11.44 -20.90 0.12
CA LEU A 3 -10.00 -20.84 0.36
C LEU A 3 -9.79 -20.16 1.72
N LEU A 4 -9.11 -20.86 2.63
CA LEU A 4 -8.67 -20.32 3.91
C LEU A 4 -7.85 -19.06 3.65
N LEU A 5 -8.32 -17.92 4.15
CA LEU A 5 -7.79 -16.58 3.94
C LEU A 5 -6.51 -16.32 4.78
N ASN A 6 -5.74 -17.36 5.11
CA ASN A 6 -4.79 -17.31 6.24
C ASN A 6 -3.32 -17.22 5.85
N ASP A 7 -2.95 -17.26 4.57
CA ASP A 7 -1.53 -17.27 4.17
C ASP A 7 -1.17 -16.12 3.21
N ILE A 8 -1.59 -14.89 3.54
CA ILE A 8 -1.01 -13.70 2.88
C ILE A 8 0.25 -13.32 3.65
N ALA A 9 1.39 -13.77 3.13
CA ALA A 9 2.70 -13.33 3.57
C ALA A 9 2.96 -11.89 3.11
N VAL A 10 3.01 -10.97 4.07
CA VAL A 10 3.23 -9.55 3.85
C VAL A 10 4.72 -9.26 4.06
N TYR A 11 5.44 -8.96 2.97
CA TYR A 11 6.87 -8.65 3.05
C TYR A 11 7.05 -7.18 3.45
N VAL A 12 7.40 -6.93 4.70
CA VAL A 12 7.78 -5.59 5.18
C VAL A 12 9.30 -5.55 5.24
N ALA A 13 9.91 -5.01 4.19
CA ALA A 13 11.34 -4.82 4.15
C ALA A 13 11.68 -3.51 4.87
N SER A 14 12.05 -3.59 6.15
CA SER A 14 13.07 -2.75 6.78
C SER A 14 13.46 -3.28 8.16
N PHE A 15 14.27 -4.33 8.17
CA PHE A 15 15.34 -4.44 9.17
C PHE A 15 16.64 -4.73 8.42
N LYS A 16 17.72 -4.04 8.81
CA LYS A 16 19.06 -3.99 8.18
C LYS A 16 19.74 -5.34 7.89
N GLN A 17 19.09 -6.50 8.06
CA GLN A 17 19.70 -7.83 7.99
C GLN A 17 18.80 -8.94 7.38
N GLY A 18 17.61 -8.66 6.83
CA GLY A 18 16.80 -9.73 6.21
C GLY A 18 15.36 -9.33 5.90
N LYS A 19 14.73 -10.04 4.95
CA LYS A 19 13.31 -9.90 4.63
C LYS A 19 12.50 -10.44 5.82
N ALA A 20 11.83 -9.55 6.57
CA ALA A 20 10.85 -9.97 7.55
C ALA A 20 9.53 -10.27 6.82
N VAL A 21 9.07 -11.51 6.96
CA VAL A 21 7.75 -11.96 6.50
C VAL A 21 6.81 -11.82 7.67
N TYR A 22 5.83 -10.92 7.56
CA TYR A 22 4.77 -10.78 8.56
C TYR A 22 3.53 -11.48 8.04
N GLN A 23 2.80 -12.18 8.91
CA GLN A 23 1.44 -12.57 8.55
C GLN A 23 0.57 -11.32 8.50
N LEU A 24 -0.51 -11.38 7.72
CA LEU A 24 -1.49 -10.30 7.65
C LEU A 24 -2.02 -9.88 9.03
N ASP A 25 -2.18 -10.85 9.94
CA ASP A 25 -2.62 -10.61 11.32
C ASP A 25 -1.57 -9.86 12.15
N ASP A 26 -0.27 -10.02 11.84
CA ASP A 26 0.81 -9.32 12.54
C ASP A 26 0.96 -7.86 12.06
N LEU A 27 0.41 -7.53 10.88
CA LEU A 27 0.57 -6.21 10.29
C LEU A 27 -0.14 -5.11 11.09
N GLN A 28 -1.23 -5.47 11.78
CA GLN A 28 -1.99 -4.53 12.60
C GLN A 28 -1.29 -4.19 13.92
N ASP A 29 -0.32 -5.02 14.33
CA ASP A 29 0.43 -4.88 15.57
C ASP A 29 1.79 -4.20 15.38
N LEU A 30 2.14 -3.87 14.12
CA LEU A 30 3.36 -3.13 13.81
C LEU A 30 3.32 -1.71 14.38
N PRO A 31 4.45 -1.18 14.90
CA PRO A 31 4.56 0.22 15.28
C PRO A 31 4.25 1.15 14.10
N ASP A 32 3.68 2.30 14.40
CA ASP A 32 3.32 3.30 13.40
C ASP A 32 4.54 3.76 12.58
N GLU A 33 5.73 3.81 13.19
CA GLU A 33 6.98 4.14 12.51
C GLU A 33 7.32 3.10 11.44
N THR A 34 7.10 1.81 11.73
CA THR A 34 7.33 0.71 10.78
C THR A 34 6.30 0.73 9.67
N LEU A 35 5.02 0.92 10.01
CA LEU A 35 3.95 1.05 9.01
C LEU A 35 4.17 2.26 8.10
N ALA A 36 4.70 3.36 8.63
CA ALA A 36 4.94 4.59 7.86
C ALA A 36 5.94 4.41 6.70
N GLU A 37 6.78 3.38 6.74
CA GLU A 37 7.76 3.06 5.70
C GLU A 37 7.19 2.19 4.57
N ILE A 38 6.04 1.53 4.79
CA ILE A 38 5.40 0.66 3.80
C ILE A 38 4.94 1.47 2.60
N ARG A 39 5.16 0.93 1.39
CA ARG A 39 4.63 1.47 0.14
C ARG A 39 3.40 0.67 -0.29
N PRO A 40 2.18 1.22 -0.20
CA PRO A 40 0.99 0.50 -0.63
C PRO A 40 0.88 0.48 -2.15
N ALA A 41 0.55 -0.67 -2.73
CA ALA A 41 0.22 -0.81 -4.15
C ALA A 41 -1.04 -1.66 -4.35
N VAL A 42 -1.89 -1.26 -5.29
CA VAL A 42 -3.02 -2.10 -5.73
C VAL A 42 -2.49 -3.41 -6.34
N ASN A 43 -3.08 -4.52 -5.93
CA ASN A 43 -2.77 -5.85 -6.46
C ASN A 43 -3.15 -5.91 -7.96
N PRO A 44 -2.21 -6.25 -8.87
CA PRO A 44 -2.49 -6.29 -10.30
C PRO A 44 -3.51 -7.35 -10.70
N GLU A 45 -3.81 -8.35 -9.85
CA GLU A 45 -4.87 -9.33 -10.12
C GLU A 45 -6.29 -8.75 -9.99
N TYR A 46 -6.42 -7.52 -9.49
CA TYR A 46 -7.70 -6.83 -9.37
C TYR A 46 -7.78 -5.67 -10.37
N ALA A 47 -8.90 -5.61 -11.09
CA ALA A 47 -9.33 -4.41 -11.77
C ALA A 47 -10.11 -3.53 -10.79
N ILE A 48 -9.78 -2.24 -10.74
CA ILE A 48 -10.55 -1.25 -9.98
C ILE A 48 -11.54 -0.57 -10.91
N VAL A 49 -12.81 -0.64 -10.57
CA VAL A 49 -13.90 -0.03 -11.35
C VAL A 49 -14.72 0.90 -10.49
N MET A 50 -15.41 1.84 -11.13
CA MET A 50 -16.39 2.72 -10.49
C MET A 50 -17.77 2.36 -11.00
N LEU A 51 -18.64 1.89 -10.12
CA LEU A 51 -20.01 1.47 -10.45
C LEU A 51 -20.97 1.99 -9.39
N GLY A 52 -22.06 2.62 -9.81
CA GLY A 52 -23.12 3.08 -8.89
C GLY A 52 -22.66 4.08 -7.82
N GLY A 53 -21.63 4.90 -8.10
CA GLY A 53 -21.06 5.84 -7.12
C GLY A 53 -20.11 5.20 -6.10
N HIS A 54 -19.76 3.93 -6.28
CA HIS A 54 -18.82 3.20 -5.44
C HIS A 54 -17.57 2.78 -6.20
N VAL A 55 -16.47 2.71 -5.47
CA VAL A 55 -15.22 2.09 -5.91
C VAL A 55 -15.31 0.61 -5.56
N GLN A 56 -15.13 -0.23 -6.57
CA GLN A 56 -15.22 -1.67 -6.46
C GLN A 56 -13.94 -2.31 -7.01
N ALA A 57 -13.56 -3.45 -6.44
CA ALA A 57 -12.53 -4.31 -6.98
C ALA A 57 -13.17 -5.55 -7.62
N GLN A 58 -12.70 -5.89 -8.81
CA GLN A 58 -13.07 -7.11 -9.52
C GLN A 58 -11.81 -7.95 -9.71
N TYR A 59 -11.83 -9.19 -9.23
CA TYR A 59 -10.75 -10.13 -9.56
C TYR A 59 -10.77 -10.42 -11.06
N GLN A 60 -9.62 -10.38 -11.74
CA GLN A 60 -9.56 -10.44 -13.21
C GLN A 60 -10.20 -11.69 -13.82
N SER A 61 -10.18 -12.82 -13.12
CA SER A 61 -10.80 -14.07 -13.60
C SER A 61 -12.25 -14.26 -13.14
N GLY A 62 -12.83 -13.31 -12.40
CA GLY A 62 -14.14 -13.42 -11.77
C GLY A 62 -15.16 -12.38 -12.26
N SER A 63 -16.44 -12.67 -12.01
CA SER A 63 -17.56 -11.75 -12.22
C SER A 63 -18.05 -11.07 -10.94
N VAL A 64 -17.42 -11.38 -9.80
CA VAL A 64 -17.80 -10.85 -8.49
C VAL A 64 -17.07 -9.54 -8.24
N TYR A 65 -17.86 -8.50 -7.97
CA TYR A 65 -17.37 -7.22 -7.52
C TYR A 65 -17.37 -7.19 -5.99
N GLN A 66 -16.30 -6.65 -5.42
CA GLN A 66 -16.22 -6.36 -4.01
C GLN A 66 -16.27 -4.86 -3.78
N ASP A 67 -17.26 -4.40 -3.02
CA ASP A 67 -17.36 -3.01 -2.59
C ASP A 67 -16.20 -2.62 -1.67
N LEU A 68 -15.62 -1.44 -1.95
CA LEU A 68 -14.56 -0.85 -1.16
C LEU A 68 -15.07 0.36 -0.39
N PHE A 69 -15.47 1.41 -1.09
CA PHE A 69 -15.96 2.66 -0.48
C PHE A 69 -16.64 3.56 -1.54
N PRO A 70 -17.45 4.55 -1.12
CA PRO A 70 -18.04 5.53 -2.04
C PRO A 70 -16.99 6.37 -2.77
N VAL A 71 -17.23 6.73 -4.03
CA VAL A 71 -16.33 7.56 -4.85
C VAL A 71 -16.11 8.95 -4.25
N GLU A 72 -17.13 9.51 -3.59
CA GLU A 72 -17.06 10.83 -2.96
C GLU A 72 -16.28 10.83 -1.64
N SER A 73 -15.92 9.65 -1.12
CA SER A 73 -15.20 9.54 0.14
C SER A 73 -13.75 10.01 0.00
N PHE A 74 -13.19 10.50 1.10
CA PHE A 74 -11.76 10.82 1.16
C PHE A 74 -10.87 9.59 0.90
N ASN A 75 -11.39 8.38 1.15
CA ASN A 75 -10.70 7.13 0.83
C ASN A 75 -10.37 7.01 -0.65
N TYR A 76 -11.19 7.57 -1.55
CA TYR A 76 -10.87 7.62 -2.98
C TYR A 76 -9.58 8.41 -3.24
N TYR A 77 -9.44 9.58 -2.60
CA TYR A 77 -8.21 10.37 -2.73
C TYR A 77 -6.98 9.63 -2.19
N LEU A 78 -7.10 8.98 -1.04
CA LEU A 78 -6.00 8.21 -0.44
C LEU A 78 -5.62 7.01 -1.29
N PHE A 79 -6.61 6.25 -1.74
CA PHE A 79 -6.45 5.06 -2.57
C PHE A 79 -5.74 5.35 -3.88
N HIS A 80 -6.00 6.51 -4.50
CA HIS A 80 -5.27 6.97 -5.70
C HIS A 80 -3.76 7.18 -5.49
N GLN A 81 -3.29 7.25 -4.25
CA GLN A 81 -1.85 7.31 -3.94
C GLN A 81 -1.23 5.93 -3.72
N PHE A 82 -2.01 4.84 -3.74
CA PHE A 82 -1.54 3.48 -3.46
C PHE A 82 -0.99 2.83 -4.74
N ASP A 83 0.08 3.42 -5.27
CA ASP A 83 0.73 3.06 -6.54
C ASP A 83 2.09 2.35 -6.37
N GLY A 84 2.47 2.04 -5.13
CA GLY A 84 3.76 1.43 -4.78
C GLY A 84 4.94 2.41 -4.77
N THR A 85 4.72 3.70 -5.02
CA THR A 85 5.81 4.69 -5.12
C THR A 85 6.03 5.44 -3.81
N GLN A 86 4.95 5.88 -3.17
CA GLN A 86 4.97 6.66 -1.94
C GLN A 86 4.80 5.75 -0.71
N THR A 87 5.39 6.13 0.43
CA THR A 87 5.16 5.40 1.69
C THR A 87 3.88 5.88 2.39
N LEU A 88 3.30 5.07 3.28
CA LEU A 88 2.13 5.47 4.08
C LEU A 88 2.38 6.78 4.84
N GLY A 89 3.58 6.98 5.39
CA GLY A 89 3.96 8.23 6.04
C GLY A 89 4.05 9.42 5.08
N ALA A 90 4.46 9.22 3.83
CA ALA A 90 4.46 10.29 2.83
C ALA A 90 3.03 10.66 2.41
N ILE A 91 2.18 9.65 2.23
CA ILE A 91 0.77 9.81 1.88
C ILE A 91 0.03 10.52 3.01
N SER A 92 0.23 10.13 4.27
CA SER A 92 -0.41 10.76 5.43
C SER A 92 -0.04 12.25 5.58
N ARG A 93 1.23 12.62 5.41
CA ARG A 93 1.66 14.04 5.41
C ARG A 93 1.01 14.85 4.28
N ARG A 94 0.73 14.22 3.14
CA ARG A 94 0.00 14.86 2.04
C ARG A 94 -1.49 15.00 2.38
N ALA A 95 -2.08 13.96 2.96
CA ALA A 95 -3.46 13.94 3.42
C ALA A 95 -3.73 14.98 4.50
N ALA A 96 -2.86 15.09 5.52
CA ALA A 96 -2.95 16.08 6.59
C ALA A 96 -3.02 17.51 6.05
N ARG A 97 -2.14 17.85 5.09
CA ARG A 97 -2.13 19.16 4.42
C ARG A 97 -3.42 19.41 3.63
N LYS A 98 -3.94 18.39 2.95
CA LYS A 98 -5.16 18.50 2.15
C LYS A 98 -6.41 18.67 3.01
N LEU A 99 -6.49 17.93 4.12
CA LEU A 99 -7.61 17.98 5.07
C LEU A 99 -7.50 19.10 6.10
N ARG A 100 -6.32 19.72 6.23
CA ARG A 100 -5.99 20.65 7.32
C ARG A 100 -6.25 20.04 8.70
N CYS A 101 -5.92 18.75 8.83
CA CYS A 101 -6.02 18.02 10.09
C CYS A 101 -4.63 17.71 10.66
N ASP A 102 -4.63 17.15 11.87
CA ASP A 102 -3.42 16.72 12.56
C ASP A 102 -2.73 15.56 11.81
N PRO A 103 -1.38 15.52 11.75
CA PRO A 103 -0.65 14.43 11.11
C PRO A 103 -0.98 13.03 11.64
N GLU A 104 -1.24 12.88 12.94
CA GLU A 104 -1.59 11.59 13.55
C GLU A 104 -2.97 11.13 13.06
N GLN A 105 -3.93 12.05 13.00
CA GLN A 105 -5.26 11.76 12.47
C GLN A 105 -5.21 11.35 10.99
N ALA A 106 -4.41 12.04 10.19
CA ALA A 106 -4.23 11.69 8.79
C ALA A 106 -3.54 10.33 8.62
N PHE A 107 -2.57 10.01 9.47
CA PHE A 107 -1.88 8.72 9.44
C PHE A 107 -2.83 7.58 9.83
N ALA A 108 -3.63 7.77 10.88
CA ALA A 108 -4.63 6.78 11.29
C ALA A 108 -5.60 6.44 10.15
N GLN A 109 -6.11 7.44 9.41
CA GLN A 109 -6.99 7.20 8.25
C GLN A 109 -6.30 6.45 7.11
N VAL A 110 -5.07 6.83 6.79
CA VAL A 110 -4.28 6.15 5.74
C VAL A 110 -3.99 4.70 6.12
N ARG A 111 -3.59 4.47 7.38
CA ARG A 111 -3.33 3.14 7.95
C ARG A 111 -4.60 2.28 7.95
N GLU A 112 -5.72 2.82 8.41
CA GLU A 112 -7.00 2.10 8.44
C GLU A 112 -7.42 1.64 7.04
N LEU A 113 -7.38 2.54 6.05
CA LEU A 113 -7.69 2.20 4.67
C LEU A 113 -6.73 1.15 4.10
N PHE A 114 -5.43 1.31 4.34
CA PHE A 114 -4.43 0.34 3.91
C PHE A 114 -4.73 -1.05 4.48
N LEU A 115 -4.83 -1.18 5.80
CA LEU A 115 -5.08 -2.46 6.47
C LEU A 115 -6.40 -3.11 6.00
N ALA A 116 -7.46 -2.32 5.82
CA ALA A 116 -8.73 -2.82 5.30
C ALA A 116 -8.59 -3.41 3.89
N LEU A 117 -7.76 -2.83 3.03
CA LEU A 117 -7.53 -3.31 1.65
C LEU A 117 -6.56 -4.48 1.59
N VAL A 118 -5.55 -4.54 2.47
CA VAL A 118 -4.67 -5.71 2.58
C VAL A 118 -5.46 -6.92 3.06
N LYS A 119 -6.39 -6.76 4.02
CA LYS A 119 -7.28 -7.84 4.47
C LYS A 119 -8.17 -8.43 3.37
N LYS A 120 -8.36 -7.68 2.28
CA LYS A 120 -9.10 -8.09 1.08
C LYS A 120 -8.19 -8.56 -0.06
N SER A 121 -6.87 -8.61 0.13
CA SER A 121 -5.86 -8.87 -0.90
C SER A 121 -5.85 -7.87 -2.07
N ILE A 122 -6.49 -6.71 -1.90
CA ILE A 122 -6.63 -5.68 -2.95
C ILE A 122 -5.44 -4.74 -2.94
N CYS A 123 -4.85 -4.50 -1.77
CA CYS A 123 -3.62 -3.75 -1.63
C CYS A 123 -2.53 -4.68 -1.09
N LEU A 124 -1.31 -4.52 -1.61
CA LEU A 124 -0.13 -5.25 -1.19
C LEU A 124 0.91 -4.25 -0.67
N PRO A 125 1.72 -4.62 0.33
CA PRO A 125 2.95 -3.87 0.60
C PRO A 125 3.92 -4.03 -0.58
N GLN A 126 4.72 -3.02 -0.85
CA GLN A 126 5.84 -3.11 -1.78
C GLN A 126 7.15 -2.91 -1.05
N GLU A 127 8.20 -3.61 -1.51
CA GLU A 127 9.56 -3.39 -1.03
C GLU A 127 9.98 -1.93 -1.29
N PRO A 128 10.75 -1.30 -0.38
CA PRO A 128 11.39 -0.05 -0.70
C PRO A 128 12.32 -0.28 -1.89
N ARG A 129 12.14 0.50 -2.97
CA ARG A 129 13.08 0.47 -4.10
C ARG A 129 14.50 0.62 -3.55
N LYS A 130 15.37 -0.35 -3.82
CA LYS A 130 16.82 -0.16 -3.65
C LYS A 130 17.18 1.12 -4.43
N PRO A 131 17.98 2.03 -3.85
CA PRO A 131 18.55 3.10 -4.64
C PRO A 131 19.31 2.43 -5.80
N GLU A 132 19.02 2.84 -7.04
CA GLU A 132 19.87 2.47 -8.18
C GLU A 132 21.28 2.94 -7.84
N ASN A 133 22.21 1.98 -7.69
CA ASN A 133 23.63 2.30 -7.65
C ASN A 133 23.96 3.00 -8.97
N LYS A 134 24.09 4.33 -8.93
CA LYS A 134 24.80 5.09 -9.96
C LYS A 134 26.31 4.91 -9.75
N ASP A 135 26.76 3.66 -9.69
CA ASP A 135 28.16 3.30 -9.81
C ASP A 135 28.28 2.57 -11.13
N ASN A 136 28.66 3.32 -12.18
CA ASN A 136 29.40 2.87 -13.37
C ASN A 136 29.36 3.99 -14.42
N ASP A 137 30.08 5.08 -14.18
CA ASP A 137 30.84 5.73 -15.25
C ASP A 137 31.93 6.60 -14.63
N SER A 138 33.07 5.98 -14.35
CA SER A 138 34.32 6.70 -14.14
C SER A 138 35.33 6.13 -15.12
N THR A 139 35.51 6.91 -16.20
CA THR A 139 36.80 7.15 -16.87
C THR A 139 37.57 5.93 -17.35
N ASN A 140 37.27 5.50 -18.58
CA ASN A 140 38.33 5.12 -19.51
C ASN A 140 38.72 6.35 -20.33
N GLU A 141 39.61 7.17 -19.78
CA GLU A 141 40.41 8.12 -20.54
C GLU A 141 41.80 7.52 -20.76
N THR A 142 42.05 7.24 -22.04
CA THR A 142 43.30 7.14 -22.80
C THR A 142 44.62 7.39 -22.04
N GLY A 143 45.53 6.42 -22.14
CA GLY A 143 46.96 6.55 -21.87
C GLY A 143 47.72 5.37 -22.46
#